data_AF-A0A925XSI2-F1
#
_entry.id   AF-A0A925XSI2-F1
#
_cell.length_a   1.000
_cell.length_b   1.000
_cell.length_c   1.000
_cell.angle_alpha   90.00
_cell.angle_beta   90.00
_cell.angle_gamma   90.00
#
_symmetry.space_group_name_H-M   'P 1'
#
loop_
_entity.id
_entity.type
_entity.pdbx_description
1 polymer ?
#
loop_
_entity_poly.entity_id
_entity_poly.type
_entity_poly.pdbx_seq_one_letter_code
_entity_poly.pdbx_strand_id
1 'polypeptide(L)'
;METLLRNLPIAVGILGSTLLVLNRFLSAEPTPAQTRADALGLAMSAVLVLVGLLWQQVKPKPPTEVPLEGIPGFELAEPALPWRAEFELLSSGLLEHTPSGSILVWWDDLVLLRSGRLGILPPTLGTIAQRVLKTQRPVYLVDLRLFPGRAEFDYLPAGTQALVCQPLARGLLVVGSGTPRSFSPADLGWIDTLAKYLSTRLGRLPTGAGD
;
A
#
# COMPACT_ATOMS: atom_id res chain seq x y z
N MET A 1 4.16 -26.62 12.46
CA MET A 1 4.70 -27.17 11.19
C MET A 1 5.55 -26.13 10.45
N GLU A 2 5.02 -24.93 10.19
CA GLU A 2 5.69 -23.89 9.37
C GLU A 2 7.05 -23.42 9.93
N THR A 3 7.15 -23.23 11.26
CA THR A 3 8.42 -22.85 11.92
C THR A 3 9.48 -23.95 11.86
N LEU A 4 9.05 -25.23 11.88
CA LEU A 4 9.94 -26.38 11.81
C LEU A 4 10.56 -26.50 10.41
N LEU A 5 9.73 -26.35 9.37
CA LEU A 5 10.16 -26.34 7.96
C LEU A 5 11.09 -25.17 7.66
N ARG A 6 10.82 -23.98 8.23
CA ARG A 6 11.64 -22.78 8.01
C ARG A 6 13.04 -22.89 8.62
N ASN A 7 13.18 -23.62 9.73
CA ASN A 7 14.46 -23.79 10.42
C ASN A 7 15.27 -24.99 9.93
N LEU A 8 14.69 -25.83 9.06
CA LEU A 8 15.31 -27.07 8.60
C LEU A 8 16.66 -26.86 7.89
N PRO A 9 16.82 -25.89 6.95
CA PRO A 9 18.12 -25.67 6.32
C PRO A 9 19.21 -25.25 7.32
N ILE A 10 18.86 -24.41 8.30
CA ILE A 10 19.78 -23.99 9.36
C ILE A 10 20.19 -25.19 10.23
N ALA A 11 19.21 -25.99 10.67
CA ALA A 11 19.46 -27.15 11.52
C ALA A 11 20.36 -28.17 10.83
N VAL A 12 20.09 -28.49 9.55
CA VAL A 12 20.89 -29.42 8.75
C VAL A 12 22.28 -28.85 8.48
N GLY A 13 22.42 -27.56 8.17
CA GLY A 13 23.72 -26.92 7.97
C GLY A 13 24.58 -26.92 9.23
N ILE A 14 24.01 -26.57 10.39
CA ILE A 14 24.72 -26.61 11.68
C ILE A 14 25.12 -28.05 12.03
N LEU A 15 24.20 -29.01 11.90
CA LEU A 15 24.48 -30.42 12.18
C LEU A 15 25.56 -30.97 11.24
N GLY A 16 25.50 -30.67 9.94
CA GLY A 16 26.49 -31.08 8.95
C GLY A 16 27.88 -30.50 9.24
N SER A 17 27.98 -29.20 9.53
CA SER A 17 29.24 -28.57 9.89
C SER A 17 29.83 -29.15 11.18
N THR A 18 29.00 -29.39 12.20
CA THR A 18 29.43 -30.00 13.47
C THR A 18 29.97 -31.41 13.25
N LEU A 19 29.26 -32.25 12.47
CA LEU A 19 29.70 -33.62 12.18
C LEU A 19 31.01 -33.64 11.39
N LEU A 20 31.21 -32.73 10.42
CA LEU A 20 32.46 -32.64 9.67
C LEU A 20 33.64 -32.21 10.54
N VAL A 21 33.42 -31.24 11.44
CA VAL A 21 34.44 -30.81 12.40
C VAL A 21 34.80 -31.96 13.35
N LEU A 22 33.81 -32.67 13.89
CA LEU A 22 34.04 -33.85 14.73
C LEU A 22 34.79 -34.96 13.97
N ASN A 23 34.37 -35.26 12.73
CA ASN A 23 35.04 -36.22 11.87
C ASN A 23 36.51 -35.84 11.65
N ARG A 24 36.80 -34.55 11.46
CA ARG A 24 38.16 -34.03 11.31
C ARG A 24 38.99 -34.19 12.59
N PHE A 25 38.42 -33.88 13.75
CA PHE A 25 39.12 -34.00 15.04
C PHE A 25 39.41 -35.45 15.44
N LEU A 26 38.52 -36.38 15.11
CA LEU A 26 38.66 -37.80 15.43
C LEU A 26 39.58 -38.55 14.45
N SER A 27 39.97 -37.91 13.34
CA SER A 27 40.83 -38.53 12.31
C SER A 27 42.31 -38.26 12.59
N ALA A 28 43.07 -39.31 12.93
CA ALA A 28 44.50 -39.22 13.21
C ALA A 28 45.34 -38.89 11.95
N GLU A 29 45.01 -39.49 10.80
CA GLU A 29 45.66 -39.22 9.51
C GLU A 29 44.59 -39.05 8.41
N PRO A 30 44.10 -37.83 8.16
CA PRO A 30 43.06 -37.59 7.18
C PRO A 30 43.57 -37.79 5.75
N THR A 31 42.84 -38.58 4.96
CA THR A 31 43.21 -38.84 3.56
C THR A 31 42.99 -37.61 2.66
N PRO A 32 43.65 -37.54 1.49
CA PRO A 32 43.38 -36.49 0.50
C PRO A 32 41.93 -36.49 -0.03
N ALA A 33 41.28 -37.67 -0.08
CA ALA A 33 39.87 -37.77 -0.43
C ALA A 33 38.97 -37.19 0.67
N GLN A 34 39.26 -37.51 1.93
CA GLN A 34 38.53 -36.97 3.09
C GLN A 34 38.64 -35.45 3.17
N THR A 35 39.84 -34.88 2.98
CA THR A 35 40.02 -33.42 3.03
C THR A 35 39.21 -32.69 1.95
N ARG A 36 39.07 -33.27 0.74
CA ARG A 36 38.24 -32.70 -0.33
C ARG A 36 36.75 -32.79 0.00
N ALA A 37 36.32 -33.91 0.58
CA ALA A 37 34.95 -34.09 1.03
C ALA A 37 34.58 -33.14 2.18
N ASP A 38 35.47 -32.97 3.16
CA ASP A 38 35.29 -32.04 4.28
C ASP A 38 35.12 -30.60 3.77
N ALA A 39 35.95 -30.16 2.82
CA ALA A 39 35.86 -28.83 2.23
C ALA A 39 34.53 -28.59 1.50
N LEU A 40 34.09 -29.56 0.69
CA LEU A 40 32.81 -29.46 -0.03
C LEU A 40 31.63 -29.51 0.94
N GLY A 41 31.68 -30.37 1.95
CA GLY A 41 30.64 -30.50 2.97
C GLY A 41 30.51 -29.25 3.85
N LEU A 42 31.63 -28.60 4.19
CA LEU A 42 31.62 -27.35 4.94
C LEU A 42 31.02 -26.22 4.09
N ALA A 43 31.36 -26.16 2.80
CA ALA A 43 30.77 -25.23 1.86
C ALA A 43 29.24 -25.44 1.73
N MET A 44 28.78 -26.68 1.57
CA MET A 44 27.35 -27.00 1.55
C MET A 44 26.64 -26.62 2.85
N SER A 45 27.27 -26.87 4.00
CA SER A 45 26.72 -26.51 5.31
C SER A 45 26.56 -25.00 5.45
N ALA A 46 27.54 -24.22 5.01
CA ALA A 46 27.47 -22.76 5.01
C ALA A 46 26.35 -22.24 4.09
N VAL A 47 26.19 -22.82 2.90
CA VAL A 47 25.10 -22.48 1.97
C VAL A 47 23.74 -22.79 2.59
N LEU A 48 23.57 -23.94 3.26
CA LEU A 48 22.32 -24.31 3.93
C LEU A 48 21.95 -23.33 5.05
N VAL A 49 22.94 -22.88 5.85
CA VAL A 49 22.72 -21.85 6.87
C VAL A 49 22.29 -20.53 6.22
N LEU A 50 22.97 -20.09 5.16
CA LEU A 50 22.63 -18.86 4.45
C LEU A 50 21.22 -18.90 3.86
N VAL A 51 20.83 -20.02 3.23
CA VAL A 51 19.48 -20.23 2.70
C VAL A 51 18.44 -20.15 3.81
N GLY A 52 18.70 -20.78 4.95
CA GLY A 52 17.80 -20.73 6.09
C GLY A 52 17.66 -19.33 6.68
N LEU A 53 18.75 -18.56 6.75
CA LEU A 53 18.72 -17.16 7.17
C LEU A 53 17.93 -16.29 6.17
N LEU A 54 18.09 -16.52 4.87
CA LEU A 54 17.30 -15.85 3.83
C LEU A 54 15.81 -16.14 4.00
N TRP A 55 15.42 -17.38 4.29
CA TRP A 55 14.02 -17.74 4.53
C TRP A 55 13.42 -17.08 5.78
N GLN A 56 14.24 -16.76 6.79
CA GLN A 56 13.77 -16.04 7.97
C GLN A 56 13.50 -14.55 7.70
N GLN A 57 14.13 -13.95 6.68
CA GLN A 57 13.97 -12.53 6.36
C GLN A 57 12.66 -12.18 5.64
N VAL A 58 11.84 -13.15 5.23
CA VAL A 58 10.76 -12.95 4.23
C VAL A 58 9.34 -12.78 4.83
N LYS A 59 9.18 -12.41 6.10
CA LYS A 59 7.83 -12.00 6.59
C LYS A 59 7.81 -10.53 6.99
N PRO A 60 7.41 -9.63 6.06
CA PRO A 60 7.03 -8.27 6.41
C PRO A 60 5.96 -8.33 7.49
N LYS A 61 6.15 -7.57 8.58
CA LYS A 61 5.08 -7.40 9.58
C LYS A 61 3.88 -6.79 8.85
N PRO A 62 2.71 -7.45 8.86
CA PRO A 62 1.54 -6.87 8.21
C PRO A 62 1.24 -5.51 8.88
N PRO A 63 0.99 -4.46 8.08
CA PRO A 63 0.68 -3.16 8.62
C PRO A 63 -0.60 -3.24 9.46
N THR A 64 -0.60 -2.55 10.61
CA THR A 64 -1.76 -2.52 11.51
C THR A 64 -2.86 -1.67 10.87
N GLU A 65 -4.02 -2.29 10.66
CA GLU A 65 -5.22 -1.60 10.23
C GLU A 65 -5.81 -0.81 11.40
N VAL A 66 -6.06 0.47 11.17
CA VAL A 66 -6.74 1.35 12.11
C VAL A 66 -8.16 1.58 11.58
N PRO A 67 -9.20 1.33 12.39
CA PRO A 67 -10.57 1.57 11.95
C PRO A 67 -10.76 3.04 11.59
N LEU A 68 -11.39 3.29 10.45
CA LEU A 68 -11.75 4.64 10.02
C LEU A 68 -12.98 5.11 10.80
N GLU A 69 -12.76 6.03 11.73
CA GLU A 69 -13.79 6.67 12.55
C GLU A 69 -14.49 7.75 11.73
N GLY A 70 -15.71 7.43 11.28
CA GLY A 70 -16.53 8.31 10.47
C GLY A 70 -17.90 7.71 10.20
N ILE A 71 -18.81 8.52 9.65
CA ILE A 71 -20.17 8.07 9.34
C ILE A 71 -20.14 7.35 7.98
N PRO A 72 -20.70 6.14 7.84
CA PRO A 72 -20.90 5.54 6.53
C PRO A 72 -21.85 6.42 5.71
N GLY A 73 -21.43 6.85 4.52
CA GLY A 73 -22.27 7.72 3.71
C GLY A 73 -21.82 7.82 2.26
N PHE A 74 -22.73 8.40 1.48
CA PHE A 74 -22.54 8.77 0.08
C PHE A 74 -23.22 10.12 -0.12
N GLU A 75 -22.41 11.18 -0.16
CA GLU A 75 -22.86 12.57 -0.31
C GLU A 75 -22.43 13.08 -1.68
N LEU A 76 -23.36 13.66 -2.44
CA LEU A 76 -23.10 14.33 -3.71
C LEU A 76 -23.33 15.83 -3.55
N ALA A 77 -22.64 16.64 -4.34
CA ALA A 77 -22.96 18.06 -4.45
C ALA A 77 -24.42 18.27 -4.89
N GLU A 78 -25.04 19.30 -4.32
CA GLU A 78 -26.32 19.83 -4.80
C GLU A 78 -26.06 21.02 -5.75
N PRO A 79 -26.83 21.15 -6.85
CA PRO A 79 -27.93 20.29 -7.29
C PRO A 79 -27.46 18.93 -7.83
N ALA A 80 -28.37 17.95 -7.81
CA ALA A 80 -28.08 16.57 -8.21
C ALA A 80 -27.41 16.51 -9.59
N LEU A 81 -26.15 16.09 -9.60
CA LEU A 81 -25.40 15.90 -10.84
C LEU A 81 -26.01 14.77 -11.67
N PRO A 82 -26.05 14.89 -13.00
CA PRO A 82 -26.61 13.87 -13.89
C PRO A 82 -25.83 12.54 -13.89
N TRP A 83 -24.71 12.47 -13.17
CA TRP A 83 -23.81 11.31 -13.13
C TRP A 83 -23.71 10.65 -11.77
N ARG A 84 -24.81 10.69 -10.99
CA ARG A 84 -24.92 9.93 -9.74
C ARG A 84 -24.50 8.47 -9.94
N ALA A 85 -24.95 7.83 -11.02
CA ALA A 85 -24.63 6.44 -11.33
C ALA A 85 -23.12 6.20 -11.52
N GLU A 86 -22.42 7.10 -12.21
CA GLU A 86 -20.96 7.01 -12.38
C GLU A 86 -20.22 7.19 -11.05
N PHE A 87 -20.67 8.10 -10.20
CA PHE A 87 -20.08 8.29 -8.87
C PHE A 87 -20.35 7.10 -7.93
N GLU A 88 -21.54 6.51 -8.01
CA GLU A 88 -21.88 5.28 -7.29
C GLU A 88 -20.98 4.13 -7.75
N LEU A 89 -20.84 3.92 -9.06
CA LEU A 89 -19.99 2.88 -9.64
C LEU A 89 -18.51 3.07 -9.29
N LEU A 90 -18.01 4.31 -9.33
CA LEU A 90 -16.64 4.62 -8.93
C LEU A 90 -16.43 4.37 -7.44
N SER A 91 -17.39 4.76 -6.61
CA SER A 91 -17.30 4.58 -5.16
C SER A 91 -17.31 3.11 -4.77
N SER A 92 -18.27 2.33 -5.28
CA SER A 92 -18.32 0.88 -5.02
C SER A 92 -17.08 0.18 -5.58
N GLY A 93 -16.68 0.51 -6.82
CA GLY A 93 -15.50 -0.07 -7.46
C GLY A 93 -14.18 0.22 -6.74
N LEU A 94 -14.08 1.32 -5.99
CA LEU A 94 -12.92 1.61 -5.15
C LEU A 94 -13.05 0.98 -3.76
N LEU A 95 -14.19 1.14 -3.09
CA LEU A 95 -14.39 0.65 -1.71
C LEU A 95 -14.43 -0.88 -1.61
N GLU A 96 -14.92 -1.57 -2.64
CA GLU A 96 -15.08 -3.03 -2.64
C GLU A 96 -13.85 -3.75 -3.22
N HIS A 97 -13.08 -3.11 -4.10
CA HIS A 97 -11.98 -3.74 -4.82
C HIS A 97 -10.60 -3.15 -4.53
N THR A 98 -10.50 -2.14 -3.67
CA THR A 98 -9.22 -1.63 -3.17
C THR A 98 -9.25 -1.49 -1.65
N PRO A 99 -8.11 -1.36 -0.98
CA PRO A 99 -8.04 -1.09 0.47
C PRO A 99 -8.55 0.30 0.91
N SER A 100 -9.31 0.99 0.06
CA SER A 100 -9.86 2.30 0.34
C SER A 100 -11.03 2.21 1.31
N GLY A 101 -11.16 3.20 2.18
CA GLY A 101 -12.30 3.32 3.08
C GLY A 101 -12.91 4.72 3.14
N SER A 102 -12.33 5.68 2.43
CA SER A 102 -12.89 7.02 2.25
C SER A 102 -12.50 7.55 0.88
N ILE A 103 -13.44 8.19 0.20
CA ILE A 103 -13.26 8.75 -1.14
C ILE A 103 -13.82 10.17 -1.14
N LEU A 104 -13.07 11.08 -1.76
CA LEU A 104 -13.46 12.47 -1.96
C LEU A 104 -13.12 12.87 -3.41
N VAL A 105 -14.09 13.47 -4.10
CA VAL A 105 -13.88 14.08 -5.42
C VAL A 105 -14.08 15.58 -5.32
N TRP A 106 -13.07 16.32 -5.76
CA TRP A 106 -13.10 17.75 -5.96
C TRP A 106 -13.07 18.09 -7.44
N TRP A 107 -13.79 19.14 -7.82
CA TRP A 107 -13.78 19.69 -9.17
C TRP A 107 -14.12 21.18 -9.13
N ASP A 108 -13.29 22.04 -9.75
CA ASP A 108 -13.52 23.50 -9.80
C ASP A 108 -13.91 24.10 -8.43
N ASP A 109 -13.12 23.82 -7.39
CA ASP A 109 -13.32 24.24 -5.99
C ASP A 109 -14.60 23.72 -5.29
N LEU A 110 -15.36 22.83 -5.94
CA LEU A 110 -16.56 22.19 -5.38
C LEU A 110 -16.32 20.72 -5.06
N VAL A 111 -16.74 20.30 -3.86
CA VAL A 111 -16.74 18.89 -3.46
C VAL A 111 -17.91 18.20 -4.14
N LEU A 112 -17.66 17.39 -5.17
CA LEU A 112 -18.71 16.72 -5.94
C LEU A 112 -19.20 15.43 -5.27
N LEU A 113 -18.30 14.70 -4.61
CA LEU A 113 -18.59 13.40 -4.01
C LEU A 113 -17.80 13.23 -2.71
N ARG A 114 -18.46 12.70 -1.68
CA ARG A 114 -17.84 12.09 -0.51
C ARG A 114 -18.45 10.70 -0.30
N SER A 115 -17.64 9.64 -0.23
CA SER A 115 -18.14 8.27 -0.09
C SER A 115 -17.28 7.41 0.84
N GLY A 116 -17.87 6.36 1.40
CA GLY A 116 -17.23 5.41 2.30
C GLY A 116 -17.47 5.82 3.75
N ARG A 117 -16.39 5.97 4.52
CA ARG A 117 -16.42 6.66 5.82
C ARG A 117 -16.20 8.15 5.57
N LEU A 118 -17.12 8.96 6.09
CA LEU A 118 -17.09 10.41 5.97
C LEU A 118 -16.46 11.02 7.22
N GLY A 119 -15.51 11.94 7.02
CA GLY A 119 -15.00 12.78 8.10
C GLY A 119 -16.03 13.85 8.49
N ILE A 120 -15.85 14.43 9.68
CA ILE A 120 -16.80 15.40 10.25
C ILE A 120 -16.57 16.79 9.67
N LEU A 121 -15.31 17.13 9.39
CA LEU A 121 -14.94 18.47 8.92
C LEU A 121 -15.19 18.65 7.41
N PRO A 122 -15.52 19.87 6.97
CA PRO A 122 -15.64 20.18 5.56
C PRO A 122 -14.28 20.02 4.86
N PRO A 123 -14.23 19.43 3.65
CA PRO A 123 -12.99 19.32 2.90
C PRO A 123 -12.37 20.68 2.58
N THR A 124 -11.05 20.81 2.73
CA THR A 124 -10.28 22.02 2.35
C THR A 124 -9.00 21.70 1.58
N LEU A 125 -8.68 22.48 0.54
CA LEU A 125 -7.52 22.22 -0.33
C LEU A 125 -6.21 22.62 0.36
N GLY A 126 -5.49 21.63 0.90
CA GLY A 126 -4.13 21.78 1.43
C GLY A 126 -3.04 22.03 0.37
N THR A 127 -1.81 22.27 0.81
CA THR A 127 -0.67 22.51 -0.07
C THR A 127 -0.34 21.32 -0.96
N ILE A 128 -0.48 20.09 -0.45
CA ILE A 128 -0.23 18.87 -1.22
C ILE A 128 -1.29 18.71 -2.32
N ALA A 129 -2.56 18.91 -1.99
CA ALA A 129 -3.66 18.87 -2.94
C ALA A 129 -3.47 19.91 -4.06
N GLN A 130 -3.13 21.16 -3.70
CA GLN A 130 -2.82 22.22 -4.66
C GLN A 130 -1.61 21.90 -5.54
N ARG A 131 -0.57 21.28 -4.98
CA ARG A 131 0.61 20.84 -5.75
C ARG A 131 0.23 19.76 -6.76
N VAL A 132 -0.60 18.79 -6.37
CA VAL A 132 -1.08 17.73 -7.28
C VAL A 132 -1.88 18.34 -8.42
N LEU A 133 -2.78 19.28 -8.12
CA LEU A 133 -3.54 20.02 -9.14
C LEU A 133 -2.62 20.79 -10.11
N LYS A 134 -1.60 21.50 -9.59
CA LYS A 134 -0.66 22.28 -10.42
C LYS A 134 0.27 21.42 -11.25
N THR A 135 0.78 20.33 -10.69
CA THR A 135 1.77 19.47 -11.35
C THR A 135 1.13 18.39 -12.22
N GLN A 136 -0.17 18.13 -12.03
CA GLN A 136 -0.90 17.02 -12.64
C GLN A 136 -0.17 15.67 -12.44
N ARG A 137 0.52 15.52 -11.30
CA ARG A 137 1.22 14.30 -10.90
C ARG A 137 0.59 13.73 -9.63
N PRO A 138 0.23 12.44 -9.61
CA PRO A 138 -0.32 11.82 -8.42
C PRO A 138 0.69 11.78 -7.29
N VAL A 139 0.18 11.89 -6.07
CA VAL A 139 0.96 11.77 -4.84
C VAL A 139 0.36 10.65 -4.01
N TYR A 140 1.20 9.67 -3.67
CA TYR A 140 0.86 8.59 -2.75
C TYR A 140 1.58 8.80 -1.42
N LEU A 141 0.80 9.08 -0.38
CA LEU A 141 1.27 9.15 1.01
C LEU A 141 1.09 7.77 1.65
N VAL A 142 2.20 7.03 1.71
CA VAL A 142 2.22 5.64 2.19
C VAL A 142 1.96 5.50 3.70
N ASP A 143 2.27 6.52 4.48
CA ASP A 143 2.04 6.56 5.93
C ASP A 143 1.95 8.02 6.38
N LEU A 144 0.73 8.50 6.61
CA LEU A 144 0.43 9.87 7.01
C LEU A 144 1.14 10.29 8.30
N ARG A 145 1.52 9.34 9.18
CA ARG A 145 2.26 9.65 10.41
C ARG A 145 3.68 10.16 10.13
N LEU A 146 4.23 9.81 8.97
CA LEU A 146 5.54 10.28 8.51
C LEU A 146 5.49 11.69 7.92
N PHE A 147 4.29 12.23 7.66
CA PHE A 147 4.11 13.53 7.00
C PHE A 147 3.71 14.61 8.01
N PRO A 148 4.54 15.66 8.19
CA PRO A 148 4.20 16.76 9.11
C PRO A 148 2.98 17.56 8.64
N GLY A 149 2.71 17.58 7.32
CA GLY A 149 1.53 18.22 6.71
C GLY A 149 0.25 17.38 6.76
N ARG A 150 0.17 16.32 7.55
CA ARG A 150 -1.03 15.45 7.64
C ARG A 150 -2.31 16.18 8.06
N ALA A 151 -2.17 17.30 8.79
CA ALA A 151 -3.29 18.13 9.22
C ALA A 151 -4.08 18.73 8.03
N GLU A 152 -3.46 18.80 6.84
CA GLU A 152 -4.16 19.19 5.61
C GLU A 152 -5.28 18.22 5.22
N PHE A 153 -5.30 17.01 5.78
CA PHE A 153 -6.29 15.97 5.50
C PHE A 153 -7.21 15.67 6.68
N ASP A 154 -7.32 16.56 7.67
CA ASP A 154 -8.15 16.38 8.86
C ASP A 154 -9.66 16.26 8.56
N TYR A 155 -10.07 16.58 7.32
CA TYR A 155 -11.43 16.36 6.81
C TYR A 155 -11.74 14.91 6.45
N LEU A 156 -10.73 14.03 6.42
CA LEU A 156 -10.93 12.59 6.27
C LEU A 156 -11.27 11.95 7.61
N PRO A 157 -11.81 10.72 7.61
CA PRO A 157 -12.07 9.98 8.83
C PRO A 157 -10.81 9.86 9.70
N ALA A 158 -11.00 10.01 11.01
CA ALA A 158 -9.93 9.74 11.95
C ALA A 158 -9.50 8.27 11.80
N GLY A 159 -8.20 8.01 11.92
CA GLY A 159 -7.64 6.70 11.64
C GLY A 159 -7.11 6.51 10.21
N THR A 160 -7.29 7.48 9.30
CA THR A 160 -6.66 7.43 7.97
C THR A 160 -5.12 7.34 8.09
N GLN A 161 -4.53 6.26 7.57
CA GLN A 161 -3.08 5.99 7.63
C GLN A 161 -2.39 6.16 6.28
N ALA A 162 -3.07 5.92 5.16
CA ALA A 162 -2.52 6.09 3.83
C ALA A 162 -3.50 6.83 2.93
N LEU A 163 -2.98 7.53 1.93
CA LEU A 163 -3.77 8.39 1.07
C LEU A 163 -3.17 8.52 -0.32
N VAL A 164 -4.02 8.44 -1.34
CA VAL A 164 -3.68 8.74 -2.73
C VAL A 164 -4.40 10.01 -3.15
N CYS A 165 -3.61 11.01 -3.57
CA CYS A 165 -4.10 12.20 -4.27
C CYS A 165 -3.86 12.00 -5.76
N GLN A 166 -4.93 11.76 -6.51
CA GLN A 166 -4.90 11.54 -7.95
C GLN A 166 -5.45 12.79 -8.66
N PRO A 167 -4.67 13.46 -9.54
CA PRO A 167 -5.16 14.62 -10.27
C PRO A 167 -6.23 14.21 -11.27
N LEU A 168 -7.23 15.07 -11.41
CA LEU A 168 -8.16 15.12 -12.54
C LEU A 168 -7.83 16.39 -13.35
N ALA A 169 -8.38 16.53 -14.56
CA ALA A 169 -8.08 17.67 -15.43
C ALA A 169 -8.27 19.04 -14.73
N ARG A 170 -9.37 19.20 -13.98
CA ARG A 170 -9.71 20.42 -13.22
C ARG A 170 -10.08 20.13 -11.77
N GLY A 171 -9.62 19.00 -11.27
CA GLY A 171 -10.11 18.46 -10.01
C GLY A 171 -9.13 17.50 -9.37
N LEU A 172 -9.53 16.94 -8.23
CA LEU A 172 -8.71 16.05 -7.44
C LEU A 172 -9.57 14.89 -6.94
N LEU A 173 -9.10 13.66 -7.16
CA LEU A 173 -9.62 12.48 -6.50
C LEU A 173 -8.70 12.16 -5.32
N VAL A 174 -9.27 12.10 -4.12
CA VAL A 174 -8.57 11.74 -2.90
C VAL A 174 -9.15 10.44 -2.37
N VAL A 175 -8.28 9.44 -2.16
CA VAL A 175 -8.66 8.11 -1.68
C VAL A 175 -7.88 7.81 -0.41
N GLY A 176 -8.57 7.61 0.71
CA GLY A 176 -7.99 7.34 2.02
C GLY A 176 -8.14 5.87 2.43
N SER A 177 -7.17 5.35 3.19
CA SER A 177 -7.14 3.99 3.73
C SER A 177 -6.73 4.00 5.20
N GLY A 178 -7.32 3.10 6.00
CA GLY A 178 -7.00 2.90 7.41
C GLY A 178 -5.71 2.12 7.66
N THR A 179 -5.02 1.67 6.60
CA THR A 179 -3.82 0.83 6.71
C THR A 179 -2.65 1.50 5.99
N PRO A 180 -1.46 1.63 6.62
CA PRO A 180 -0.30 2.20 5.95
C PRO A 180 0.21 1.26 4.84
N ARG A 181 0.73 1.83 3.75
CA ARG A 181 1.23 1.11 2.56
C ARG A 181 0.22 0.12 1.96
N SER A 182 -1.07 0.44 2.03
CA SER A 182 -2.15 -0.47 1.66
C SER A 182 -2.31 -0.64 0.15
N PHE A 183 -2.12 0.43 -0.64
CA PHE A 183 -2.31 0.36 -2.09
C PHE A 183 -1.15 -0.33 -2.79
N SER A 184 -1.47 -1.38 -3.54
CA SER A 184 -0.57 -2.08 -4.46
C SER A 184 -0.41 -1.31 -5.78
N PRO A 185 0.58 -1.65 -6.62
CA PRO A 185 0.71 -1.06 -7.95
C PRO A 185 -0.53 -1.25 -8.84
N ALA A 186 -1.23 -2.39 -8.67
CA ALA A 186 -2.48 -2.65 -9.38
C ALA A 186 -3.59 -1.70 -8.92
N ASP A 187 -3.72 -1.48 -7.60
CA ASP A 187 -4.71 -0.53 -7.04
C ASP A 187 -4.44 0.90 -7.51
N LEU A 188 -3.17 1.32 -7.53
CA LEU A 188 -2.77 2.64 -8.03
C LEU A 188 -3.11 2.79 -9.51
N GLY A 189 -2.87 1.75 -10.33
CA GLY A 189 -3.27 1.74 -11.74
C GLY A 189 -4.78 1.78 -11.95
N TRP A 190 -5.55 1.11 -11.07
CA TRP A 190 -7.00 1.15 -11.07
C TRP A 190 -7.54 2.55 -10.72
N ILE A 191 -7.01 3.17 -9.66
CA ILE A 191 -7.34 4.54 -9.27
C ILE A 191 -7.03 5.53 -10.40
N ASP A 192 -5.87 5.41 -11.05
CA ASP A 192 -5.50 6.26 -12.19
C ASP A 192 -6.46 6.09 -13.38
N THR A 193 -6.86 4.84 -13.69
CA THR A 193 -7.80 4.54 -14.76
C THR A 193 -9.17 5.15 -14.50
N LEU A 194 -9.69 4.98 -13.27
CA LEU A 194 -10.96 5.56 -12.85
C LEU A 194 -10.92 7.09 -12.84
N ALA A 195 -9.80 7.68 -12.40
CA ALA A 195 -9.60 9.12 -12.43
C ALA A 195 -9.62 9.68 -13.86
N LYS A 196 -8.96 9.01 -14.83
CA LYS A 196 -9.00 9.39 -16.25
C LYS A 196 -10.40 9.28 -16.83
N TYR A 197 -11.11 8.20 -16.53
CA TYR A 197 -12.50 8.03 -16.93
C TYR A 197 -13.39 9.16 -16.38
N LEU A 198 -13.31 9.40 -15.06
CA LEU A 198 -14.08 10.44 -14.39
C LEU A 198 -13.74 11.83 -14.97
N SER A 199 -12.47 12.14 -15.15
CA SER A 199 -12.02 13.41 -15.74
C SER A 199 -12.56 13.63 -17.15
N THR A 200 -12.67 12.57 -17.96
CA THR A 200 -13.25 12.65 -19.31
C THR A 200 -14.75 12.90 -19.27
N ARG A 201 -15.45 12.34 -18.27
CA ARG A 201 -16.89 12.54 -18.09
C ARG A 201 -17.20 13.94 -17.57
N LEU A 202 -16.48 14.40 -16.55
CA LEU A 202 -16.62 15.73 -15.97
C LEU A 202 -16.21 16.84 -16.94
N GLY A 203 -15.19 16.61 -17.78
CA GLY A 203 -14.77 17.57 -18.80
C GLY A 203 -15.80 17.82 -19.91
N ARG A 204 -16.86 17.01 -20.01
CA ARG A 204 -17.98 17.25 -20.93
C ARG A 204 -19.04 18.21 -20.36
N LEU A 205 -18.86 18.70 -19.13
CA LEU A 205 -19.72 19.75 -18.59
C LEU A 205 -19.57 21.02 -19.40
N PRO A 206 -20.68 21.72 -19.69
CA PRO A 206 -20.59 23.12 -20.05
C PRO A 206 -19.96 23.87 -18.88
N THR A 207 -18.88 24.59 -19.18
CA THR A 207 -18.36 25.66 -18.32
C THR A 207 -19.41 26.76 -18.25
N GLY A 208 -20.32 26.69 -17.28
CA GLY A 208 -21.34 27.71 -17.06
C GLY A 208 -22.65 27.15 -16.50
N ALA A 209 -22.71 27.04 -15.17
CA ALA A 209 -23.96 27.08 -14.41
C ALA A 209 -23.73 28.01 -13.21
N GLY A 210 -23.28 29.21 -13.52
CA GLY A 210 -22.93 30.27 -12.59
C GLY A 210 -22.90 31.60 -13.34
N ASP A 211 -24.06 31.93 -13.93
CA ASP A 211 -24.62 33.27 -14.12
C ASP A 211 -26.07 33.14 -14.60
#